data_AF-A0A7S3CS21-F1
#
_entry.id   AF-A0A7S3CS21-F1
#
_cell.length_a   1.000
_cell.length_b   1.000
_cell.length_c   1.000
_cell.angle_alpha   90.00
_cell.angle_beta   90.00
_cell.angle_gamma   90.00
#
_symmetry.space_group_name_H-M   'P 1'
#
loop_
_entity.id
_entity.type
_entity.pdbx_description
1 polymer ?
#
loop_
_entity_poly.entity_id
_entity_poly.type
_entity_poly.pdbx_seq_one_letter_code
_entity_poly.pdbx_strand_id
1 'polypeptide(L)'
;MPEMDGFEVLTQMQENERLKNIPVVVMSANESKDIIADCLKQGAKDYLVKPVRMTTCKSLITFMRKDHSNDHSDDEEKGLARFEMLRHLGKGAAGMVNLIRNKKT
;
A
#
# COMPACT_ATOMS: atom_id res chain seq x y z
N MET A 1 -7.65 22.67 1.54
CA MET A 1 -7.59 23.76 2.56
C MET A 1 -8.13 25.03 1.88
N PRO A 2 -8.35 26.19 2.54
CA PRO A 2 -8.93 27.34 1.83
C PRO A 2 -7.99 27.96 0.80
N GLU A 3 -6.67 27.79 0.96
CA GLU A 3 -5.64 28.48 0.14
C GLU A 3 -4.76 27.52 -0.70
N MET A 4 -4.89 26.20 -0.51
CA MET A 4 -4.01 25.19 -1.10
C MET A 4 -4.71 23.83 -1.20
N ASP A 5 -4.46 23.10 -2.28
CA ASP A 5 -4.99 21.75 -2.54
C ASP A 5 -4.12 20.66 -1.89
N GLY A 6 -4.72 19.52 -1.59
CA GLY A 6 -4.02 18.34 -1.07
C GLY A 6 -3.02 17.74 -2.07
N PHE A 7 -3.23 17.97 -3.37
CA PHE A 7 -2.29 17.58 -4.42
C PHE A 7 -1.02 18.44 -4.41
N GLU A 8 -1.15 19.77 -4.29
CA GLU A 8 0.00 20.68 -4.21
C GLU A 8 0.88 20.36 -3.00
N VAL A 9 0.27 20.04 -1.86
CA VAL A 9 0.99 19.57 -0.65
C VAL A 9 1.73 18.26 -0.90
N LEU A 10 1.10 17.29 -1.59
CA LEU A 10 1.75 16.02 -1.92
C LEU A 10 2.99 16.24 -2.80
N THR A 11 2.86 17.02 -3.87
CA THR A 11 3.97 17.35 -4.79
C THR A 11 5.12 18.03 -4.03
N GLN A 12 4.84 19.08 -3.25
CA GLN A 12 5.85 19.78 -2.46
C GLN A 12 6.53 18.88 -1.40
N MET A 13 5.82 17.88 -0.86
CA MET A 13 6.43 16.89 0.04
C MET A 13 7.34 15.91 -0.71
N GLN A 14 7.02 15.51 -1.93
CA GLN A 14 7.81 14.57 -2.73
C GLN A 14 9.03 15.23 -3.41
N GLU A 15 8.93 16.51 -3.77
CA GLU A 15 10.07 17.30 -4.26
C GLU A 15 11.10 17.61 -3.15
N ASN A 16 10.68 17.57 -1.88
CA ASN A 16 11.55 17.87 -0.75
C ASN A 16 12.31 16.63 -0.27
N GLU A 17 13.63 16.61 -0.49
CA GLU A 17 14.55 15.54 -0.07
C GLU A 17 14.37 15.06 1.39
N ARG A 18 13.95 15.95 2.31
CA ARG A 18 13.75 15.63 3.73
C ARG A 18 12.38 15.03 4.04
N LEU A 19 11.40 15.18 3.14
CA LEU A 19 10.00 14.80 3.36
C LEU A 19 9.53 13.66 2.45
N LYS A 20 10.12 13.48 1.26
CA LYS A 20 9.73 12.43 0.28
C LYS A 20 9.71 11.00 0.83
N ASN A 21 10.55 10.73 1.83
CA ASN A 21 10.64 9.42 2.50
C ASN A 21 9.52 9.18 3.54
N ILE A 22 8.66 10.17 3.81
CA ILE A 22 7.52 10.06 4.73
C ILE A 22 6.32 9.49 3.96
N PRO A 23 5.70 8.38 4.41
CA PRO A 23 4.56 7.78 3.70
C PRO A 23 3.29 8.66 3.84
N VAL A 24 2.97 9.40 2.78
CA VAL A 24 1.74 10.22 2.69
C VAL A 24 0.55 9.38 2.21
N VAL A 25 -0.63 9.58 2.82
CA VAL A 25 -1.90 9.05 2.31
C VAL A 25 -2.90 10.18 2.17
N VAL A 26 -3.52 10.28 1.00
CA VAL A 26 -4.51 11.31 0.68
C VAL A 26 -5.90 10.82 1.06
N MET A 27 -6.71 11.69 1.65
CA MET A 27 -8.07 11.36 2.09
C MET A 27 -9.07 12.40 1.57
N SER A 28 -9.94 12.00 0.63
CA SER A 28 -10.81 12.89 -0.15
C SER A 28 -12.27 12.44 -0.11
N ALA A 29 -13.19 13.30 -0.55
CA ALA A 29 -14.58 12.92 -0.85
C ALA A 29 -14.78 12.51 -2.32
N ASN A 30 -13.73 12.60 -3.15
CA ASN A 30 -13.77 12.21 -4.55
C ASN A 30 -13.43 10.71 -4.70
N GLU A 31 -14.19 10.00 -5.53
CA GLU A 31 -14.02 8.57 -5.82
C GLU A 31 -13.61 8.27 -7.27
N SER A 32 -13.30 9.31 -8.06
CA SER A 32 -12.84 9.14 -9.45
C SER A 32 -11.54 8.33 -9.51
N LYS A 33 -11.59 7.24 -10.28
CA LYS A 33 -10.45 6.33 -10.48
C LYS A 33 -9.24 7.03 -11.08
N ASP A 34 -9.46 8.00 -11.97
CA ASP A 34 -8.38 8.74 -12.61
C ASP A 34 -7.64 9.63 -11.61
N ILE A 35 -8.38 10.29 -10.71
CA ILE A 35 -7.84 11.13 -9.64
C ILE A 35 -7.13 10.29 -8.57
N ILE A 36 -7.65 9.11 -8.26
CA ILE A 36 -6.98 8.13 -7.38
C ILE A 36 -5.67 7.65 -8.02
N ALA A 37 -5.72 7.21 -9.29
CA ALA A 37 -4.56 6.70 -10.01
C ALA A 37 -3.47 7.77 -10.19
N ASP A 38 -3.86 9.03 -10.41
CA ASP A 38 -2.90 10.12 -10.53
C ASP A 38 -2.26 10.49 -9.18
N CYS A 39 -3.06 10.52 -8.10
CA CYS A 39 -2.54 10.71 -6.75
C CYS A 39 -1.47 9.68 -6.36
N LEU A 40 -1.66 8.42 -6.75
CA LEU A 40 -0.70 7.34 -6.50
C LEU A 40 0.57 7.48 -7.35
N LYS A 41 0.46 7.93 -8.62
CA LYS A 41 1.64 8.27 -9.46
C LYS A 41 2.43 9.45 -8.89
N GLN A 42 1.76 10.43 -8.28
CA GLN A 42 2.37 11.56 -7.58
C GLN A 42 3.03 11.19 -6.23
N GLY A 43 3.13 9.89 -5.90
CA GLY A 43 3.87 9.42 -4.71
C GLY A 43 3.04 9.25 -3.44
N ALA A 44 1.70 9.31 -3.50
CA ALA A 44 0.88 8.88 -2.38
C ALA A 44 0.99 7.35 -2.18
N LYS A 45 1.09 6.92 -0.92
CA LYS A 45 1.19 5.51 -0.51
C LYS A 45 -0.12 4.75 -0.71
N ASP A 46 -1.24 5.44 -0.55
CA ASP A 46 -2.63 4.93 -0.62
C ASP A 46 -3.60 6.13 -0.74
N TYR A 47 -4.87 5.87 -1.05
CA TYR A 47 -5.94 6.87 -1.18
C TYR A 47 -7.22 6.42 -0.47
N LEU A 48 -7.76 7.28 0.40
CA LEU A 48 -8.95 6.98 1.20
C LEU A 48 -10.15 7.86 0.83
N VAL A 49 -11.23 7.23 0.37
CA VAL A 49 -12.52 7.91 0.14
C VAL A 49 -13.27 8.08 1.47
N LYS A 50 -13.76 9.28 1.74
CA LYS A 50 -14.57 9.64 2.91
C LYS A 50 -16.03 9.18 2.73
N PRO A 51 -16.72 8.73 3.79
CA PRO A 51 -16.28 8.66 5.18
C PRO A 51 -15.47 7.39 5.50
N VAL A 52 -14.27 7.58 6.06
CA VAL A 52 -13.37 6.48 6.42
C VAL A 52 -13.79 5.85 7.76
N ARG A 53 -13.83 4.52 7.81
CA ARG A 53 -14.11 3.77 9.05
C ARG A 53 -12.82 3.57 9.87
N MET A 54 -12.92 3.63 11.19
CA MET A 54 -11.77 3.44 12.10
C MET A 54 -11.08 2.07 11.94
N THR A 55 -11.79 1.05 11.43
CA THR A 55 -11.20 -0.24 11.02
C THR A 55 -10.21 -0.08 9.87
N THR A 56 -10.56 0.69 8.84
CA THR A 56 -9.69 0.99 7.68
C THR A 56 -8.42 1.70 8.13
N CYS A 57 -8.53 2.69 9.02
CA CYS A 57 -7.36 3.38 9.59
C CYS A 57 -6.41 2.43 10.33
N LYS A 58 -6.94 1.48 11.11
CA LYS A 58 -6.13 0.47 11.81
C LYS A 58 -5.41 -0.47 10.84
N SER A 59 -6.08 -0.92 9.77
CA SER A 59 -5.44 -1.71 8.70
C SER A 59 -4.32 -0.92 8.02
N LEU A 60 -4.57 0.34 7.66
CA LEU A 60 -3.58 1.20 6.99
C LEU A 60 -2.33 1.43 7.85
N ILE A 61 -2.49 1.75 9.14
CA ILE A 61 -1.36 1.92 10.08
C ILE A 61 -0.56 0.61 10.21
N THR A 62 -1.23 -0.54 10.14
CA THR A 62 -0.57 -1.86 10.19
C THR A 62 0.22 -2.15 8.92
N PHE A 63 -0.34 -1.79 7.75
CA PHE A 63 0.33 -1.89 6.45
C PHE A 63 1.57 -0.98 6.37
N MET A 64 1.42 0.32 6.65
CA MET A 64 2.51 1.30 6.66
C MET A 64 3.70 0.88 7.53
N ARG A 65 3.43 0.29 8.71
CA ARG A 65 4.49 -0.18 9.61
C ARG A 65 5.26 -1.37 9.07
N LYS A 66 4.60 -2.29 8.36
CA LYS A 66 5.27 -3.47 7.78
C LYS A 66 6.17 -3.08 6.61
N ASP A 67 5.75 -2.11 5.80
CA ASP A 67 6.48 -1.65 4.62
C ASP A 67 7.85 -1.03 4.97
N HIS A 68 7.93 -0.27 6.07
CA HIS A 68 9.21 0.23 6.61
C HIS A 68 10.13 -0.85 7.21
N SER A 69 9.62 -2.06 7.46
CA SER A 69 10.45 -3.21 7.88
C SER A 69 10.98 -4.00 6.70
N ASN A 70 10.67 -3.62 5.45
CA ASN A 70 10.93 -4.50 4.32
C ASN A 70 12.34 -4.37 3.73
N ASP A 71 13.28 -4.91 4.49
CA ASP A 71 14.41 -5.70 3.96
C ASP A 71 13.82 -7.05 3.49
N HIS A 72 13.73 -7.34 2.19
CA HIS A 72 12.94 -8.48 1.63
C HIS A 72 13.80 -9.59 1.02
N SER A 73 14.21 -10.50 1.89
CA SER A 73 14.51 -11.91 1.55
C SER A 73 13.92 -12.87 2.58
N ASP A 74 14.13 -12.62 3.87
CA ASP A 74 14.10 -13.68 4.88
C ASP A 74 12.71 -14.05 5.44
N ASP A 75 11.75 -13.13 5.46
CA ASP A 75 10.48 -13.34 6.17
C ASP A 75 9.35 -13.91 5.29
N GLU A 76 9.42 -13.74 3.96
CA GLU A 76 8.53 -14.49 3.06
C GLU A 76 8.83 -15.99 3.11
N GLU A 77 10.12 -16.38 3.12
CA GLU A 77 10.53 -17.78 3.17
C GLU A 77 10.07 -18.45 4.49
N LYS A 78 10.26 -17.80 5.65
CA LYS A 78 9.75 -18.29 6.95
C LYS A 78 8.22 -18.40 6.96
N GLY A 79 7.51 -17.45 6.33
CA GLY A 79 6.06 -17.47 6.18
C GLY A 79 5.57 -18.65 5.34
N LEU A 80 6.23 -18.87 4.20
CA LEU A 80 5.93 -19.91 3.21
C LEU A 80 6.41 -21.31 3.61
N ALA A 81 7.42 -21.45 4.47
CA ALA A 81 8.01 -22.75 4.83
C ALA A 81 6.99 -23.76 5.37
N ARG A 82 5.98 -23.32 6.12
CA ARG A 82 4.88 -24.18 6.61
C ARG A 82 3.92 -24.65 5.52
N PHE A 83 3.97 -24.06 4.33
CA PHE A 83 3.09 -24.38 3.21
C PHE A 83 3.84 -25.20 2.14
N GLU A 84 3.12 -26.05 1.44
CA GLU A 84 3.56 -26.68 0.19
C GLU A 84 2.89 -25.98 -1.01
N MET A 85 3.64 -25.74 -2.08
CA MET A 85 3.07 -25.23 -3.33
C MET A 85 2.47 -26.40 -4.12
N LEU A 86 1.17 -26.34 -4.41
CA LEU A 86 0.47 -27.37 -5.18
C LEU A 86 0.51 -27.10 -6.68
N ARG A 87 0.31 -25.84 -7.09
CA ARG A 87 0.29 -25.44 -8.51
C ARG A 87 0.43 -23.92 -8.69
N HIS A 88 1.13 -23.49 -9.74
CA HIS A 88 1.07 -22.11 -10.22
C HIS A 88 -0.26 -21.84 -10.94
N LEU A 89 -0.98 -20.77 -10.55
CA LEU A 89 -2.28 -20.40 -11.14
C LEU A 89 -2.18 -19.30 -12.20
N GLY A 90 -1.04 -18.60 -12.29
CA GLY A 90 -0.78 -17.56 -13.28
C GLY A 90 -0.21 -16.27 -12.69
N LYS A 91 -0.18 -15.20 -13.48
CA LYS A 91 0.14 -13.85 -13.02
C LYS A 91 -1.15 -13.05 -12.79
N GLY A 92 -1.31 -12.48 -11.61
CA GLY A 92 -2.34 -11.51 -11.26
C GLY A 92 -1.76 -10.10 -11.13
N ALA A 93 -2.62 -9.12 -10.81
CA ALA A 93 -2.25 -7.70 -10.77
C ALA A 93 -1.13 -7.34 -9.77
N ALA A 94 -0.92 -8.18 -8.73
CA ALA A 94 0.09 -7.98 -7.69
C ALA A 94 1.26 -8.99 -7.76
N GLY A 95 1.40 -9.76 -8.84
CA GLY A 95 2.47 -10.75 -9.01
C GLY A 95 1.98 -12.17 -9.31
N MET A 96 2.76 -13.19 -8.92
CA MET A 96 2.44 -14.59 -9.20
C MET A 96 1.42 -15.15 -8.20
N VAL A 97 0.35 -15.75 -8.73
CA VAL A 97 -0.69 -16.42 -7.94
C VAL A 97 -0.37 -17.91 -7.89
N ASN A 98 -0.20 -18.45 -6.68
CA ASN A 98 0.13 -19.85 -6.45
C ASN A 98 -0.89 -20.49 -5.50
N LEU A 99 -1.36 -21.69 -5.83
CA LEU A 99 -2.15 -22.51 -4.93
C LEU A 99 -1.21 -23.18 -3.92
N ILE A 100 -1.40 -22.86 -2.63
CA ILE A 100 -0.60 -23.41 -1.52
C ILE A 100 -1.49 -24.17 -0.54
N ARG A 101 -0.92 -25.18 0.13
CA ARG A 101 -1.57 -26.00 1.15
C ARG A 101 -0.75 -26.00 2.43
N ASN A 102 -1.40 -25.96 3.59
CA ASN A 102 -0.71 -25.98 4.88
C ASN A 102 -0.15 -27.40 5.13
N LYS A 103 1.16 -27.53 5.36
CA LYS A 103 1.81 -28.74 5.85
C LYS A 103 1.42 -28.89 7.32
N LYS A 104 0.24 -29.49 7.57
CA LYS A 104 -0.11 -29.93 8.91
C LYS A 104 0.96 -30.91 9.41
N THR A 105 1.36 -30.71 10.66
CA THR A 105 1.98 -31.74 11.51
C THR A 105 1.01 -32.90 11.72
#